data_AF-A0A964VR41-F1
#
_entry.id   AF-A0A964VR41-F1
#
_cell.length_a   1.000
_cell.length_b   1.000
_cell.length_c   1.000
_cell.angle_alpha   90.00
_cell.angle_beta   90.00
_cell.angle_gamma   90.00
#
_symmetry.space_group_name_H-M   'P 1'
#
loop_
_entity.id
_entity.type
_entity.pdbx_description
1 polymer ?
#
loop_
_entity_poly.entity_id
_entity_poly.type
_entity_poly.pdbx_seq_one_letter_code
_entity_poly.pdbx_strand_id
1 'polypeptide(L)' 'MTHEEVSVLEYLKGSPDSYYGRKEIARRAIRRTEYEENPRWAEAALTSLVDREVLETNDSGAFRVKTKEKYR' A
#
# COMPACT_ATOMS: atom_id res chain seq x y z
N MET A 1 -10.34 1.79 9.55
CA MET A 1 -9.04 1.84 8.86
C MET A 1 -7.97 2.10 9.91
N THR A 2 -6.89 1.33 9.94
CA THR A 2 -5.78 1.54 10.88
C THR A 2 -4.85 2.66 10.41
N HIS A 3 -3.97 3.15 11.29
CA HIS A 3 -2.97 4.15 10.91
C HIS A 3 -2.07 3.65 9.77
N GLU A 4 -1.68 2.37 9.82
CA GLU A 4 -0.84 1.73 8.81
C GLU A 4 -1.55 1.67 7.45
N GLU A 5 -2.83 1.29 7.43
CA GLU A 5 -3.63 1.28 6.20
C GLU A 5 -3.72 2.67 5.57
N VAL A 6 -3.91 3.72 6.39
CA VAL A 6 -3.96 5.10 5.93
C VAL A 6 -2.62 5.51 5.30
N SER A 7 -1.50 5.24 5.98
CA SER A 7 -0.17 5.59 5.48
C SER A 7 0.16 4.89 4.15
N VAL A 8 -0.20 3.62 4.00
CA VAL A 8 -0.08 2.88 2.72
C VAL A 8 -0.91 3.54 1.62
N LEU A 9 -2.16 3.89 1.90
CA LEU A 9 -3.04 4.50 0.91
C LEU A 9 -2.58 5.90 0.51
N GLU A 10 -2.14 6.73 1.44
CA GLU A 10 -1.61 8.06 1.12
C GLU A 10 -0.38 7.99 0.21
N TYR A 11 0.51 7.02 0.45
CA TYR A 11 1.66 6.79 -0.43
C TYR A 11 1.22 6.40 -1.85
N LEU A 12 0.33 5.41 -1.98
CA LEU A 12 -0.09 4.90 -3.28
C LEU A 12 -1.00 5.87 -4.05
N LYS A 13 -1.80 6.70 -3.36
CA LYS A 13 -2.62 7.76 -3.97
C LYS A 13 -1.79 8.83 -4.68
N GLY A 14 -0.52 9.00 -4.30
CA GLY A 14 0.39 9.91 -5.01
C GLY A 14 0.68 9.47 -6.45
N SER A 15 0.45 8.20 -6.79
CA SER A 15 0.67 7.64 -8.13
C SER A 15 -0.25 6.42 -8.35
N PRO A 16 -1.56 6.64 -8.57
CA PRO A 16 -2.56 5.58 -8.57
C PRO A 16 -2.41 4.58 -9.73
N ASP A 17 -1.78 4.99 -10.84
CA ASP A 17 -1.55 4.14 -12.00
C ASP A 17 -0.31 3.23 -11.87
N SER A 18 0.53 3.45 -10.85
CA SER A 18 1.81 2.75 -10.65
C SER A 18 1.68 1.64 -9.63
N TYR A 19 2.35 0.51 -9.91
CA TYR A 19 2.49 -0.60 -8.96
C TYR A 19 3.78 -0.43 -8.15
N TYR A 20 3.70 -0.64 -6.84
CA TYR A 20 4.83 -0.55 -5.91
C TYR A 20 5.03 -1.86 -5.14
N GLY A 21 6.28 -2.27 -4.98
CA GLY A 21 6.59 -3.49 -4.22
C GLY A 21 6.35 -3.31 -2.72
N ARG A 22 6.01 -4.40 -2.01
CA ARG A 22 5.83 -4.41 -0.55
C ARG A 22 6.93 -3.67 0.22
N LYS A 23 8.20 -3.99 -0.08
CA LYS A 23 9.37 -3.40 0.60
C LYS A 23 9.52 -1.92 0.29
N GLU A 24 9.18 -1.51 -0.92
CA GLU A 24 9.24 -0.11 -1.31
C GLU A 24 8.21 0.71 -0.55
N ILE A 25 6.96 0.22 -0.49
CA ILE A 25 5.87 0.84 0.29
C ILE A 25 6.28 0.94 1.76
N ALA A 26 6.71 -0.18 2.37
CA ALA A 26 7.11 -0.19 3.78
C ALA A 26 8.22 0.81 4.10
N ARG A 27 9.16 1.01 3.16
CA ARG A 27 10.30 1.92 3.34
C ARG A 27 9.96 3.38 3.06
N ARG A 28 9.07 3.67 2.11
CA ARG A 28 8.81 5.04 1.62
C ARG A 28 7.54 5.67 2.18
N ALA A 29 6.57 4.88 2.65
CA ALA A 29 5.31 5.41 3.15
C ALA A 29 5.38 6.00 4.58
N ILE A 30 6.48 5.74 5.30
CA ILE A 30 6.72 6.24 6.67
C ILE A 30 8.15 6.77 6.81
N ARG A 31 8.48 7.34 7.98
CA ARG A 31 9.84 7.81 8.26
C ARG A 31 10.81 6.63 8.38
N ARG A 32 12.07 6.87 8.01
CA ARG A 32 13.12 5.85 8.07
C ARG A 32 13.29 5.23 9.46
N THR A 33 13.22 6.04 10.52
CA THR A 33 13.35 5.56 11.91
C THR A 33 12.25 4.57 12.27
N GLU A 34 11.00 4.87 11.87
CA GLU A 34 9.85 3.99 12.13
C GLU A 34 9.94 2.68 11.32
N TYR A 35 10.45 2.75 10.08
CA TYR A 35 10.72 1.56 9.28
C TYR A 35 11.82 0.66 9.88
N GLU A 36 12.87 1.24 10.47
CA GLU A 36 13.94 0.48 11.12
C GLU A 36 13.46 -0.24 12.39
N GLU A 37 12.49 0.33 13.12
CA GLU A 37 11.87 -0.32 14.28
C GLU A 37 10.98 -1.51 13.90
N ASN A 38 10.18 -1.38 12.83
CA ASN A 38 9.35 -2.48 12.33
C ASN A 38 9.29 -2.50 10.80
N PRO A 39 10.21 -3.20 10.11
CA PRO A 39 10.23 -3.23 8.64
C PRO A 39 9.05 -3.98 8.00
N ARG A 40 8.24 -4.68 8.81
CA ARG A 40 7.08 -5.47 8.38
C ARG A 40 5.74 -4.82 8.75
N TRP A 41 5.75 -3.58 9.23
CA TRP A 41 4.54 -2.84 9.64
C TRP A 41 3.43 -2.86 8.56
N ALA A 42 3.81 -2.78 7.29
CA ALA A 42 2.85 -2.72 6.18
C ALA A 42 2.25 -4.09 5.81
N GLU A 43 2.76 -5.23 6.30
CA GLU A 43 2.30 -6.56 5.84
C GLU A 43 0.83 -6.83 6.16
N ALA A 44 0.43 -6.56 7.40
CA ALA A 44 -0.96 -6.74 7.83
C ALA A 44 -1.88 -5.74 7.12
N ALA A 45 -1.46 -4.48 7.00
CA ALA A 45 -2.22 -3.43 6.32
C ALA A 45 -2.43 -3.74 4.82
N LEU A 46 -1.38 -4.15 4.10
CA LEU A 46 -1.48 -4.52 2.69
C LEU A 46 -2.41 -5.71 2.50
N THR A 47 -2.31 -6.74 3.35
CA THR A 47 -3.17 -7.93 3.28
C THR A 47 -4.64 -7.56 3.52
N SER A 48 -4.93 -6.79 4.57
CA SER A 48 -6.28 -6.29 4.87
C SER A 48 -6.87 -5.45 3.73
N LEU A 49 -6.06 -4.57 3.13
CA LEU A 49 -6.52 -3.70 2.05
C LEU A 49 -6.77 -4.45 0.73
N VAL A 50 -6.00 -5.50 0.45
CA VAL A 50 -6.26 -6.39 -0.70
C VAL A 50 -7.52 -7.21 -0.48
N ASP A 51 -7.70 -7.79 0.71
CA ASP A 51 -8.90 -8.56 1.07
C ASP A 51 -10.19 -7.73 0.94
N ARG A 52 -10.11 -6.44 1.28
CA ARG A 52 -11.20 -5.46 1.14
C ARG A 52 -11.35 -4.88 -0.27
N GLU A 53 -10.61 -5.39 -1.24
CA GLU A 53 -10.57 -4.91 -2.63
C GLU A 53 -10.25 -3.40 -2.79
N VAL A 54 -9.55 -2.81 -1.82
CA VAL A 54 -9.09 -1.41 -1.90
C VAL A 54 -7.80 -1.32 -2.69
N LEU A 55 -6.92 -2.32 -2.52
CA LEU A 55 -5.72 -2.50 -3.32
C LEU A 55 -5.88 -3.71 -4.23
N GLU A 56 -5.17 -3.67 -5.34
CA GLU A 56 -4.97 -4.83 -6.20
C GLU A 56 -3.48 -5.17 -6.27
N THR A 57 -3.19 -6.43 -6.58
CA THR A 57 -1.83 -6.97 -6.65
C THR A 57 -1.62 -7.62 -8.02
N ASN A 58 -0.44 -7.43 -8.60
CA ASN A 58 -0.06 -8.07 -9.86
C ASN A 58 0.76 -9.35 -9.64
N ASP A 59 1.06 -10.10 -10.72
CA ASP A 59 1.85 -11.34 -10.66
C ASP A 59 3.27 -11.17 -10.06
N SER A 60 3.78 -9.93 -10.02
CA SER A 60 5.08 -9.62 -9.40
C SER A 60 5.00 -9.35 -7.89
N GLY A 61 3.80 -9.40 -7.29
CA GLY A 61 3.58 -9.08 -5.88
C GLY A 61 3.71 -7.59 -5.55
N ALA A 62 3.47 -6.72 -6.54
CA ALA A 62 3.40 -5.28 -6.36
C ALA A 62 1.94 -4.82 -6.24
N PHE A 63 1.72 -3.71 -5.52
CA PHE A 63 0.41 -3.21 -5.12
C PHE A 63 0.12 -1.86 -5.75
N ARG A 64 -1.14 -1.63 -6.12
CA ARG A 64 -1.65 -0.28 -6.45
C ARG A 64 -3.03 -0.07 -5.85
N VAL A 65 -3.47 1.18 -5.76
CA VAL A 65 -4.86 1.49 -5.41
C VAL A 65 -5.76 1.02 -6.54
N LYS A 66 -6.79 0.25 -6.20
CA LYS A 66 -7.84 -0.10 -7.16
C LYS A 66 -8.59 1.19 -7.49
N THR A 67 -8.27 1.79 -8.64
CA THR A 67 -9.06 2.88 -9.18
C THR A 67 -10.42 2.29 -9.51
N LYS A 68 -11.44 2.66 -8.72
CA LYS A 68 -12.82 2.47 -9.16
C LYS A 68 -12.99 3.40 -10.35
N GLU A 69 -12.68 2.89 -11.53
CA GLU A 69 -13.04 3.50 -12.79
C GLU A 69 -14.53 3.81 -12.65
N LYS A 70 -14.85 5.11 -12.53
CA LYS A 70 -16.23 5.55 -12.49
C LYS A 70 -16.81 5.06 -13.80
N TYR A 71 -17.72 4.08 -13.72
CA TYR A 71 -18.66 3.75 -14.79
C TYR A 71 -19.12 5.09 -15.41
N ARG A 72 -18.70 5.33 -16.64
CA ARG A 72 -19.06 6.51 -17.43
C ARG A 72 -20.02 6.09 -18.51
#